data_AF-A0A128FJU6-F1
#
_entry.id   AF-A0A128FJU6-F1
#
_cell.length_a   1.000
_cell.length_b   1.000
_cell.length_c   1.000
_cell.angle_alpha   90.00
_cell.angle_beta   90.00
_cell.angle_gamma   90.00
#
_symmetry.space_group_name_H-M   'P 1'
#
loop_
_entity.id
_entity.type
_entity.pdbx_description
1 polymer ?
#
loop_
_entity_poly.entity_id
_entity_poly.type
_entity_poly.pdbx_seq_one_letter_code
_entity_poly.pdbx_strand_id
1 'polypeptide(L)'
;MALATIATVASLATEFGPAVLRGIGSLFGGKTEDVAKDLANLVDHVDSSVNGKQAKAQKVEQLVAQLPPDALVELEKIKIELEKEKNRRLELQLSDKQAEHSETQTTIRAGDAAEDEYVRHTRPKGARLSLYACIAYIFAFDALAAFDKGNGANMEFAGILIAPFLTYMGWRTMDKRGHTTAIKNAFKQGLTTLKTSAR
;
A
#
# COMPACT_ATOMS: atom_id res chain seq x y z
N MET A 1 3.17 -9.91 -35.98
CA MET A 1 3.98 -10.60 -34.95
C MET A 1 5.27 -9.84 -34.65
N ALA A 2 6.10 -9.51 -35.65
CA ALA A 2 7.36 -8.78 -35.45
C ALA A 2 7.23 -7.38 -34.80
N LEU A 3 6.23 -6.58 -35.16
CA LEU A 3 6.06 -5.24 -34.56
C LEU A 3 5.76 -5.31 -33.04
N ALA A 4 5.00 -6.31 -32.60
CA ALA A 4 4.68 -6.49 -31.19
C ALA A 4 5.89 -6.99 -30.36
N THR A 5 6.75 -7.84 -30.96
CA THR A 5 8.00 -8.26 -30.31
C THR A 5 8.99 -7.10 -30.22
N ILE A 6 9.04 -6.24 -31.24
CA ILE A 6 9.90 -5.05 -31.25
C ILE A 6 9.47 -4.02 -30.20
N ALA A 7 8.18 -3.70 -30.09
CA ALA A 7 7.66 -2.77 -29.09
C ALA A 7 7.87 -3.27 -27.64
N THR A 8 7.70 -4.59 -27.43
CA THR A 8 7.94 -5.21 -26.11
C THR A 8 9.42 -5.21 -25.74
N VAL A 9 10.31 -5.52 -26.69
CA VAL A 9 11.76 -5.42 -26.46
C VAL A 9 12.19 -3.97 -26.23
N ALA A 10 11.67 -2.99 -26.98
CA ALA A 10 12.00 -1.58 -26.79
C ALA A 10 11.59 -1.04 -25.40
N SER A 11 10.41 -1.42 -24.93
CA SER A 11 9.92 -1.06 -23.59
C SER A 11 10.68 -1.76 -22.46
N LEU A 12 11.01 -3.05 -22.62
CA LEU A 12 11.84 -3.79 -21.66
C LEU A 12 13.28 -3.26 -21.65
N ALA A 13 13.89 -3.02 -22.82
CA ALA A 13 15.23 -2.49 -22.97
C ALA A 13 15.40 -1.12 -22.29
N THR A 14 14.38 -0.25 -22.40
CA THR A 14 14.38 1.05 -21.70
C THR A 14 14.05 0.94 -20.21
N GLU A 15 13.36 -0.11 -19.76
CA GLU A 15 13.10 -0.39 -18.34
C GLU A 15 14.32 -0.97 -17.62
N PHE A 16 15.08 -1.86 -18.27
CA PHE A 16 16.26 -2.53 -17.71
C PHE A 16 17.58 -1.79 -17.94
N GLY A 17 17.63 -0.93 -18.96
CA GLY A 17 18.80 -0.12 -19.29
C GLY A 17 19.92 -0.85 -20.03
N PRO A 18 20.95 -0.11 -20.46
CA PRO A 18 22.02 -0.55 -21.36
C PRO A 18 22.91 -1.67 -20.77
N ALA A 19 23.14 -1.65 -19.45
CA ALA A 19 24.03 -2.58 -18.77
C ALA A 19 23.49 -4.02 -18.76
N VAL A 20 22.17 -4.17 -18.58
CA VAL A 20 21.49 -5.48 -18.61
C VAL A 20 21.51 -6.05 -20.03
N LEU A 21 21.29 -5.20 -21.05
CA LEU A 21 21.35 -5.60 -22.46
C LEU A 21 22.75 -6.09 -22.85
N ARG A 22 23.81 -5.38 -22.44
CA ARG A 22 25.20 -5.84 -22.65
C ARG A 22 25.49 -7.16 -21.93
N GLY A 23 24.96 -7.32 -20.71
CA GLY A 23 25.05 -8.57 -19.96
C GLY A 23 24.38 -9.74 -20.69
N ILE A 24 23.15 -9.56 -21.16
CA ILE A 24 22.42 -10.55 -21.95
C ILE A 24 23.15 -10.85 -23.27
N GLY A 25 23.65 -9.83 -23.97
CA GLY A 25 24.46 -10.01 -25.18
C GLY A 25 25.71 -10.86 -24.96
N SER A 26 26.43 -10.64 -23.84
CA SER A 26 27.61 -11.44 -23.48
C SER A 26 27.28 -12.89 -23.10
N LEU A 27 26.04 -13.20 -22.70
CA LEU A 27 25.59 -14.55 -22.37
C LEU A 27 25.26 -15.39 -23.61
N PHE A 28 24.80 -14.75 -24.69
CA PHE A 28 24.37 -15.44 -25.91
C PHE A 28 25.45 -15.49 -27.00
N GLY A 29 26.36 -14.50 -27.05
CA GLY A 29 27.53 -14.48 -27.94
C GLY A 29 27.21 -14.43 -29.45
N GLY A 30 28.22 -14.10 -30.24
CA GLY A 30 28.09 -14.02 -31.71
C GLY A 30 27.16 -12.90 -32.15
N LYS A 31 26.31 -13.15 -33.16
CA LYS A 31 25.42 -12.14 -33.76
C LYS A 31 24.45 -11.49 -32.73
N THR A 32 24.03 -12.26 -31.71
CA THR A 32 23.18 -11.74 -30.63
C THR A 32 23.87 -10.70 -29.75
N GLU A 33 25.19 -10.76 -29.63
CA GLU A 33 26.00 -9.80 -28.88
C GLU A 33 26.06 -8.45 -29.61
N ASP A 34 26.18 -8.47 -30.94
CA ASP A 34 26.21 -7.28 -31.78
C ASP A 34 24.85 -6.56 -31.75
N VAL A 35 23.74 -7.31 -31.91
CA VAL A 35 22.38 -6.76 -31.81
C VAL A 35 22.10 -6.20 -30.40
N ALA A 36 22.57 -6.87 -29.34
CA ALA A 36 22.42 -6.39 -27.97
C ALA A 36 23.27 -5.14 -27.66
N LYS A 37 24.49 -5.04 -28.22
CA LYS A 37 25.34 -3.84 -28.11
C LYS A 37 24.73 -2.67 -28.86
N ASP A 38 24.21 -2.89 -30.06
CA ASP A 38 23.55 -1.85 -30.85
C ASP A 38 22.29 -1.35 -30.13
N LEU A 39 21.46 -2.24 -29.58
CA LEU A 39 20.33 -1.87 -28.74
C LEU A 39 20.76 -1.11 -27.48
N ALA A 40 21.82 -1.54 -26.80
CA ALA A 40 22.32 -0.86 -25.61
C ALA A 40 22.83 0.56 -25.92
N ASN A 41 23.56 0.73 -27.03
CA ASN A 41 24.03 2.03 -27.49
C ASN A 41 22.88 2.92 -27.93
N LEU A 42 21.84 2.34 -28.54
CA LEU A 42 20.61 3.05 -28.91
C LEU A 42 19.85 3.54 -27.67
N VAL A 43 19.68 2.67 -26.66
CA VAL A 43 19.05 3.02 -25.39
C VAL A 43 19.88 4.09 -24.67
N ASP A 44 21.21 4.00 -24.65
CA ASP A 44 22.10 5.04 -24.09
C ASP A 44 21.92 6.40 -24.79
N HIS A 45 21.90 6.43 -26.12
CA HIS A 45 21.69 7.66 -26.91
C HIS A 45 20.29 8.26 -26.69
N VAL A 46 19.27 7.41 -26.60
CA VAL A 46 17.88 7.83 -26.38
C VAL A 46 17.65 8.25 -24.93
N ASP A 47 18.37 7.66 -23.97
CA ASP A 47 18.36 8.06 -22.55
C ASP A 47 18.98 9.45 -22.37
N SER A 48 20.03 9.75 -23.14
CA SER A 48 20.75 11.03 -23.15
C SER A 48 19.98 12.17 -23.84
N SER A 49 19.14 11.86 -24.84
CA SER A 49 18.55 12.86 -25.75
C SER A 49 17.06 13.12 -25.53
N VAL A 50 16.35 12.26 -24.80
CA VAL A 50 14.90 12.35 -24.60
C VAL A 50 14.58 12.18 -23.12
N ASN A 51 13.65 12.96 -22.58
CA ASN A 51 13.10 12.73 -21.24
C ASN A 51 11.68 12.18 -21.37
N GLY A 52 11.45 10.93 -20.92
CA GLY A 52 10.13 10.29 -20.92
C GLY A 52 10.13 8.85 -21.45
N LYS A 53 9.71 7.88 -20.62
CA LYS A 53 9.78 6.43 -20.91
C LYS A 53 9.03 6.02 -22.21
N GLN A 54 7.88 6.64 -22.50
CA GLN A 54 7.08 6.31 -23.68
C GLN A 54 7.70 6.83 -24.99
N ALA A 55 8.26 8.04 -24.99
CA ALA A 55 8.93 8.60 -26.16
C ALA A 55 10.25 7.87 -26.48
N LYS A 56 10.93 7.33 -25.46
CA LYS A 56 12.12 6.48 -25.60
C LYS A 56 11.77 5.15 -26.27
N ALA A 57 10.74 4.46 -25.78
CA ALA A 57 10.31 3.18 -26.33
C ALA A 57 9.87 3.29 -27.81
N GLN A 58 9.16 4.36 -28.18
CA GLN A 58 8.70 4.56 -29.56
C GLN A 58 9.83 4.86 -30.56
N LYS A 59 10.87 5.61 -30.15
CA LYS A 59 12.04 5.85 -31.01
C LYS A 59 12.87 4.58 -31.20
N VAL A 60 13.03 3.79 -30.13
CA VAL A 60 13.71 2.49 -30.20
C VAL A 60 12.91 1.53 -31.08
N GLU A 61 11.58 1.50 -30.98
CA GLU A 61 10.71 0.68 -31.83
C GLU A 61 10.85 1.00 -33.33
N GLN A 62 10.87 2.28 -33.71
CA GLN A 62 11.01 2.72 -35.10
C GLN A 62 12.37 2.36 -35.73
N LEU A 63 13.42 2.34 -34.91
CA LEU A 63 14.78 2.01 -35.35
C LEU A 63 14.99 0.49 -35.38
N VAL A 64 14.39 -0.23 -34.45
CA VAL A 64 14.43 -1.70 -34.43
C VAL A 64 13.57 -2.31 -35.55
N ALA A 65 12.51 -1.63 -36.00
CA ALA A 65 11.73 -2.01 -37.17
C ALA A 65 12.53 -1.93 -38.50
N GLN A 66 13.69 -1.27 -38.52
CA GLN A 66 14.57 -1.20 -39.69
C GLN A 66 15.66 -2.30 -39.71
N LEU A 67 15.76 -3.13 -38.67
CA LEU A 67 16.73 -4.22 -38.64
C LEU A 67 16.33 -5.39 -39.56
N PRO A 68 17.31 -6.12 -40.12
CA PRO A 68 17.08 -7.24 -41.02
C PRO A 68 16.32 -8.39 -40.32
N PRO A 69 15.54 -9.19 -41.06
CA PRO A 69 14.68 -10.25 -40.50
C PRO A 69 15.45 -11.34 -39.73
N ASP A 70 16.74 -11.55 -39.99
CA ASP A 70 17.61 -12.44 -39.21
C ASP A 70 17.81 -11.97 -37.74
N ALA A 71 17.75 -10.66 -37.49
CA ALA A 71 17.89 -10.11 -36.13
C ALA A 71 16.62 -10.33 -35.27
N LEU A 72 15.48 -10.65 -35.88
CA LEU A 72 14.21 -10.86 -35.15
C LEU A 72 14.25 -12.11 -34.26
N VAL A 73 14.94 -13.17 -34.69
CA VAL A 73 15.11 -14.41 -33.92
C VAL A 73 15.99 -14.16 -32.68
N GLU A 74 16.96 -13.27 -32.81
CA GLU A 74 17.87 -12.89 -31.73
C GLU A 74 17.19 -11.96 -30.72
N LEU A 75 16.35 -11.05 -31.21
CA LEU A 75 15.47 -10.21 -30.39
C LEU A 75 14.49 -11.04 -29.56
N GLU A 76 13.95 -12.14 -30.11
CA GLU A 76 13.08 -13.05 -29.34
C GLU A 76 13.82 -13.72 -28.18
N LYS A 77 15.10 -14.10 -28.35
CA LYS A 77 15.92 -14.64 -27.25
C LYS A 77 16.16 -13.59 -26.16
N ILE A 78 16.50 -12.37 -26.56
CA ILE A 78 16.70 -11.24 -25.62
C ILE A 78 15.39 -10.93 -24.88
N LYS A 79 14.25 -10.95 -25.57
CA LYS A 79 12.93 -10.74 -24.98
C LYS A 79 12.64 -11.74 -23.85
N ILE A 80 12.84 -13.03 -24.11
CA ILE A 80 12.56 -14.10 -23.15
C ILE A 80 13.39 -13.91 -21.88
N GLU A 81 14.67 -13.56 -22.00
CA GLU A 81 15.54 -13.36 -20.83
C GLU A 81 15.18 -12.09 -20.05
N LEU A 82 14.80 -11.00 -20.74
CA LEU A 82 14.31 -9.78 -20.08
C LEU A 82 13.00 -10.03 -19.34
N GLU A 83 12.08 -10.82 -19.90
CA GLU A 83 10.84 -11.20 -19.22
C GLU A 83 11.11 -12.08 -17.98
N LYS A 84 12.10 -12.98 -18.06
CA LYS A 84 12.52 -13.80 -16.93
C LYS A 84 13.13 -12.98 -15.81
N GLU A 85 14.01 -12.02 -16.13
CA GLU A 85 14.55 -11.06 -15.15
C GLU A 85 13.47 -10.17 -14.54
N LYS A 86 12.47 -9.75 -15.33
CA LYS A 86 11.30 -9.02 -14.81
C LYS A 86 10.53 -9.82 -13.78
N ASN A 87 10.23 -11.07 -14.09
CA ASN A 87 9.50 -11.97 -13.20
C ASN A 87 10.29 -12.21 -11.90
N ARG A 88 11.61 -12.41 -12.01
CA ARG A 88 12.48 -12.59 -10.85
C ARG A 88 12.48 -11.37 -9.93
N ARG A 89 12.57 -10.14 -10.47
CA ARG A 89 12.48 -8.91 -9.67
C ARG A 89 11.12 -8.75 -9.00
N LEU A 90 10.05 -9.09 -9.71
CA LEU A 90 8.70 -9.05 -9.17
C LEU A 90 8.55 -10.04 -8.01
N GLU A 91 9.07 -11.26 -8.17
CA GLU A 91 9.06 -12.29 -7.12
C GLU A 91 9.80 -11.82 -5.87
N LEU A 92 11.00 -11.25 -6.02
CA LEU A 92 11.77 -10.70 -4.90
C LEU A 92 11.00 -9.58 -4.18
N GLN A 93 10.44 -8.62 -4.93
CA GLN A 93 9.65 -7.53 -4.33
C GLN A 93 8.39 -8.03 -3.63
N LEU A 94 7.74 -9.06 -4.17
CA LEU A 94 6.59 -9.68 -3.53
C LEU A 94 7.00 -10.45 -2.27
N SER A 95 8.14 -11.15 -2.30
CA SER A 95 8.68 -11.86 -1.14
C SER A 95 9.06 -10.90 0.00
N ASP A 96 9.69 -9.77 -0.31
CA ASP A 96 10.03 -8.73 0.67
C ASP A 96 8.77 -8.15 1.30
N LYS A 97 7.75 -7.81 0.50
CA LYS A 97 6.46 -7.33 1.00
C LYS A 97 5.76 -8.36 1.87
N GLN A 98 5.81 -9.64 1.49
CA GLN A 98 5.24 -10.71 2.30
C GLN A 98 5.98 -10.87 3.62
N ALA A 99 7.31 -10.76 3.62
CA ALA A 99 8.14 -10.78 4.82
C ALA A 99 7.79 -9.59 5.75
N GLU A 100 7.73 -8.36 5.22
CA GLU A 100 7.32 -7.16 5.97
C GLU A 100 5.92 -7.32 6.59
N HIS A 101 4.96 -7.84 5.82
CA HIS A 101 3.62 -8.12 6.32
C HIS A 101 3.63 -9.18 7.41
N SER A 102 4.43 -10.23 7.25
CA SER A 102 4.57 -11.30 8.24
C SER A 102 5.15 -10.77 9.56
N GLU A 103 6.23 -9.98 9.51
CA GLU A 103 6.86 -9.38 10.69
C GLU A 103 5.91 -8.40 11.38
N THR A 104 5.24 -7.54 10.59
CA THR A 104 4.21 -6.64 11.12
C THR A 104 3.11 -7.44 11.82
N GLN A 105 2.64 -8.52 11.21
CA GLN A 105 1.60 -9.35 11.81
C GLN A 105 2.09 -10.09 13.05
N THR A 106 3.35 -10.54 13.09
CA THR A 106 3.95 -11.12 14.31
C THR A 106 4.07 -10.07 15.42
N THR A 107 4.41 -8.82 15.10
CA THR A 107 4.47 -7.72 16.07
C THR A 107 3.09 -7.35 16.59
N ILE A 108 2.07 -7.32 15.72
CA ILE A 108 0.67 -7.10 16.13
C ILE A 108 0.18 -8.26 17.00
N ARG A 109 0.48 -9.51 16.63
CA ARG A 109 0.15 -10.69 17.45
C ARG A 109 0.89 -10.69 18.78
N ALA A 110 2.16 -10.32 18.81
CA ALA A 110 2.96 -10.20 20.03
C ALA A 110 2.46 -9.05 20.93
N GLY A 111 2.03 -7.94 20.33
CA GLY A 111 1.37 -6.83 21.04
C GLY A 111 -0.02 -7.20 21.57
N ASP A 112 -0.77 -8.07 20.88
CA ASP A 112 -2.03 -8.63 21.35
C ASP A 112 -1.81 -9.76 22.38
N ALA A 113 -0.61 -10.35 22.40
CA ALA A 113 -0.12 -11.31 23.40
C ALA A 113 0.58 -10.62 24.59
N ALA A 114 0.60 -9.29 24.68
CA ALA A 114 0.99 -8.60 25.91
C ALA A 114 -0.09 -8.89 26.97
N GLU A 115 0.16 -9.92 27.79
CA GLU A 115 -0.73 -10.59 28.74
C GLU A 115 -1.19 -9.75 29.95
N ASP A 116 -1.21 -8.42 29.87
CA ASP A 116 -1.81 -7.65 30.97
C ASP A 116 -3.34 -7.67 30.86
N GLU A 117 -3.93 -8.73 31.42
CA GLU A 117 -5.37 -8.94 31.59
C GLU A 117 -6.05 -7.68 32.17
N TYR A 118 -5.35 -6.96 33.07
CA TYR A 118 -5.84 -5.71 33.63
C TYR A 118 -6.05 -4.64 32.55
N VAL A 119 -5.08 -4.42 31.65
CA VAL A 119 -5.18 -3.40 30.58
C VAL A 119 -6.30 -3.74 29.60
N ARG A 120 -6.46 -5.03 29.27
CA ARG A 120 -7.52 -5.51 28.37
C ARG A 120 -8.92 -5.32 28.95
N HIS A 121 -9.08 -5.50 30.25
CA HIS A 121 -10.37 -5.31 30.93
C HIS A 121 -10.64 -3.88 31.38
N THR A 122 -9.62 -3.02 31.50
CA THR A 122 -9.80 -1.64 31.99
C THR A 122 -10.71 -0.82 31.09
N ARG A 123 -10.56 -0.91 29.75
CA ARG A 123 -11.39 -0.12 28.81
C ARG A 123 -12.87 -0.52 28.88
N PRO A 124 -13.24 -1.83 28.83
CA PRO A 124 -14.62 -2.25 29.06
C PRO A 124 -15.14 -1.93 30.47
N LYS A 125 -14.32 -2.09 31.52
CA LYS A 125 -14.72 -1.85 32.91
C LYS A 125 -15.08 -0.38 33.15
N GLY A 126 -14.30 0.56 32.61
CA GLY A 126 -14.60 2.00 32.69
C GLY A 126 -15.93 2.37 32.05
N ALA A 127 -16.23 1.83 30.86
CA ALA A 127 -17.52 2.04 30.19
C ALA A 127 -18.69 1.48 31.00
N ARG A 128 -18.55 0.26 31.56
CA ARG A 128 -19.58 -0.34 32.42
C ARG A 128 -19.80 0.43 33.72
N LEU A 129 -18.73 0.95 34.32
CA LEU A 129 -18.82 1.77 35.52
C LEU A 129 -19.63 3.05 35.27
N SER A 130 -19.41 3.70 34.13
CA SER A 130 -20.21 4.86 33.69
C SER A 130 -21.70 4.52 33.51
N LEU A 131 -22.03 3.35 32.94
CA LEU A 131 -23.41 2.87 32.86
C LEU A 131 -24.03 2.66 34.25
N TYR A 132 -23.34 1.96 35.15
CA TYR A 132 -23.84 1.71 36.50
C TYR A 132 -23.99 3.00 37.32
N ALA A 133 -23.07 3.95 37.16
CA ALA A 133 -23.17 5.27 37.79
C ALA A 133 -24.40 6.05 37.31
N CYS A 134 -24.70 6.01 36.00
CA CYS A 134 -25.90 6.63 35.44
C CYS A 134 -27.19 5.98 35.98
N ILE A 135 -27.25 4.64 35.97
CA ILE A 135 -28.39 3.89 36.52
C ILE A 135 -28.60 4.22 37.99
N ALA A 136 -27.54 4.16 38.80
CA ALA A 136 -27.61 4.46 40.23
C ALA A 136 -28.06 5.91 40.50
N TYR A 137 -27.59 6.87 39.71
CA TYR A 137 -28.02 8.26 39.79
C TYR A 137 -29.52 8.41 39.52
N ILE A 138 -30.04 7.84 38.42
CA ILE A 138 -31.46 7.95 38.08
C ILE A 138 -32.32 7.34 39.20
N PHE A 139 -32.04 6.10 39.59
CA PHE A 139 -32.82 5.41 40.61
C PHE A 139 -32.75 6.10 41.98
N ALA A 140 -31.58 6.60 42.40
CA ALA A 140 -31.44 7.25 43.69
C ALA A 140 -32.24 8.57 43.75
N PHE A 141 -32.12 9.41 42.72
CA PHE A 141 -32.78 10.72 42.71
C PHE A 141 -34.28 10.62 42.44
N ASP A 142 -34.73 9.67 41.61
CA ASP A 142 -36.17 9.41 41.42
C ASP A 142 -36.80 8.77 42.67
N ALA A 143 -36.08 7.89 43.37
CA ALA A 143 -36.56 7.35 44.65
C ALA A 143 -36.69 8.46 45.71
N LEU A 144 -35.72 9.38 45.79
CA LEU A 144 -35.81 10.52 46.71
C LEU A 144 -36.98 11.45 46.38
N ALA A 145 -37.28 11.65 45.09
CA ALA A 145 -38.45 12.40 44.65
C ALA A 145 -39.76 11.69 45.04
N ALA A 146 -39.82 10.36 44.94
CA ALA A 146 -40.99 9.57 45.34
C ALA A 146 -41.29 9.65 46.86
N PHE A 147 -40.28 10.00 47.67
CA PHE A 147 -40.43 10.26 49.11
C PHE A 147 -40.54 11.76 49.45
N ASP A 148 -40.87 12.62 48.49
CA ASP A 148 -40.97 14.09 48.63
C ASP A 148 -39.69 14.77 49.15
N LYS A 149 -38.51 14.16 48.94
CA LYS A 149 -37.20 14.66 49.38
C LYS A 149 -36.30 15.15 48.24
N GLY A 150 -36.87 15.51 47.09
CA GLY A 150 -36.11 16.10 45.98
C GLY A 150 -36.93 16.29 44.70
N ASN A 151 -36.28 16.81 43.65
CA ASN A 151 -36.91 17.15 42.36
C ASN A 151 -36.76 16.07 41.28
N GLY A 152 -36.24 14.88 41.62
CA GLY A 152 -36.00 13.78 40.67
C GLY A 152 -34.65 13.87 39.97
N ALA A 153 -34.36 12.90 39.11
CA ALA A 153 -33.11 12.84 38.37
C ALA A 153 -33.09 13.86 37.20
N ASN A 154 -32.08 14.73 37.16
CA ASN A 154 -31.88 15.62 36.01
C ASN A 154 -31.24 14.85 34.83
N MET A 155 -31.94 14.89 33.70
CA MET A 155 -31.59 14.17 32.46
C MET A 155 -30.28 14.66 31.82
N GLU A 156 -29.89 15.92 31.99
CA GLU A 156 -28.63 16.46 31.48
C GLU A 156 -27.43 15.77 32.15
N PHE A 157 -27.48 15.61 33.47
CA PHE A 157 -26.45 14.89 34.23
C PHE A 157 -26.44 13.41 33.91
N ALA A 158 -27.61 12.79 33.72
CA ALA A 158 -27.70 11.40 33.25
C ALA A 158 -27.05 11.22 31.86
N GLY A 159 -27.25 12.19 30.97
CA GLY A 159 -26.64 12.25 29.64
C GLY A 159 -25.11 12.31 29.69
N ILE A 160 -24.55 13.17 30.56
CA ILE A 160 -23.10 13.27 30.76
C ILE A 160 -22.54 11.96 31.35
N LEU A 161 -23.25 11.36 32.30
CA LEU A 161 -22.84 10.11 32.96
C LEU A 161 -22.84 8.91 32.01
N ILE A 162 -23.78 8.83 31.07
CA ILE A 162 -23.87 7.72 30.10
C ILE A 162 -23.02 7.93 28.84
N ALA A 163 -22.58 9.15 28.56
CA ALA A 163 -21.81 9.48 27.35
C ALA A 163 -20.58 8.57 27.14
N PRO A 164 -19.72 8.30 28.14
CA PRO A 164 -18.55 7.44 27.96
C PRO A 164 -18.92 6.00 27.52
N PHE A 165 -20.04 5.47 28.04
CA PHE A 165 -20.53 4.15 27.66
C PHE A 165 -21.02 4.11 26.21
N LEU A 166 -21.83 5.09 25.80
CA LEU A 166 -22.35 5.19 24.44
C LEU A 166 -21.23 5.41 23.42
N THR A 167 -20.26 6.27 23.73
CA THR A 167 -19.10 6.50 22.87
C THR A 167 -18.27 5.23 22.71
N TYR A 168 -18.03 4.48 23.78
CA TYR A 168 -17.29 3.21 23.71
C TYR A 168 -18.01 2.17 22.83
N MET A 169 -19.33 2.01 22.99
CA MET A 169 -20.13 1.09 22.16
C MET A 169 -20.19 1.53 20.70
N GLY A 170 -20.31 2.83 20.45
CA GLY A 170 -20.27 3.42 19.11
C GLY A 170 -18.94 3.17 18.41
N TRP A 171 -17.82 3.49 19.06
CA TRP A 171 -16.48 3.26 18.53
C TRP A 171 -16.22 1.78 18.26
N ARG A 172 -16.66 0.88 19.16
CA ARG A 172 -16.50 -0.56 18.97
C ARG A 172 -17.32 -1.10 17.79
N THR A 173 -18.47 -0.51 17.51
CA THR A 173 -19.30 -0.87 16.36
C THR A 173 -18.68 -0.35 15.05
N MET A 174 -18.14 0.86 15.06
CA MET A 174 -17.43 1.43 13.91
C MET A 174 -16.14 0.67 13.58
N ASP A 175 -15.42 0.25 14.61
CA ASP A 175 -14.18 -0.51 14.47
C ASP A 175 -14.42 -1.90 13.84
N LYS A 176 -15.47 -2.60 14.29
CA LYS A 176 -15.90 -3.88 13.69
C LYS A 176 -16.35 -3.76 12.25
N ARG A 177 -16.86 -2.59 11.84
CA ARG A 177 -17.33 -2.32 10.46
C ARG A 177 -16.22 -1.80 9.54
N GLY A 178 -14.98 -1.66 10.02
CA GLY A 178 -13.84 -1.21 9.21
C GLY A 178 -13.82 0.27 8.86
N HIS A 179 -14.75 1.08 9.41
CA HIS A 179 -14.81 2.52 9.16
C HIS A 179 -13.63 3.29 9.77
N THR A 180 -12.94 2.74 10.77
CA THR A 180 -11.73 3.29 11.37
C THR A 180 -10.57 3.40 10.37
N THR A 181 -10.45 2.45 9.43
CA THR A 181 -9.42 2.48 8.38
C THR A 181 -9.72 3.56 7.33
N ALA A 182 -11.00 3.73 6.98
CA ALA A 182 -11.44 4.78 6.06
C ALA A 182 -11.21 6.18 6.63
N ILE A 183 -11.53 6.40 7.91
CA ILE A 183 -11.31 7.69 8.59
C ILE A 183 -9.80 7.99 8.71
N LYS A 184 -8.96 7.00 9.04
CA LYS A 184 -7.50 7.17 9.10
C LYS A 184 -6.91 7.52 7.74
N ASN A 185 -7.38 6.88 6.66
CA ASN A 185 -6.90 7.17 5.31
C ASN A 185 -7.35 8.55 4.83
N ALA A 186 -8.59 8.96 5.11
CA ALA A 186 -9.09 10.30 4.81
C ALA A 186 -8.32 11.39 5.56
N PHE A 187 -8.02 11.18 6.85
CA PHE A 187 -7.24 12.12 7.64
C PHE A 187 -5.79 12.23 7.14
N LYS A 188 -5.15 11.09 6.82
CA LYS A 188 -3.79 11.06 6.25
C LYS A 188 -3.73 11.77 4.90
N GLN A 189 -4.73 11.55 4.03
CA GLN A 189 -4.86 12.24 2.75
C GLN A 189 -5.03 13.75 2.93
N GLY A 190 -5.89 14.18 3.86
CA GLY A 190 -6.07 15.60 4.21
C GLY A 190 -4.80 16.28 4.74
N LEU A 191 -4.00 15.56 5.54
CA LEU A 191 -2.74 16.07 6.06
C LEU A 191 -1.67 16.19 4.95
N THR A 192 -1.63 15.24 4.01
CA THR A 192 -0.73 15.32 2.85
C THR A 192 -1.12 16.43 1.88
N THR A 193 -2.41 16.67 1.63
CA THR A 193 -2.85 17.78 0.76
C THR A 193 -2.55 19.14 1.38
N LEU A 194 -2.70 19.30 2.70
CA LEU A 194 -2.30 20.52 3.40
C LEU A 194 -0.78 20.78 3.33
N LYS A 195 0.04 19.73 3.42
CA LYS A 195 1.50 19.84 3.35
C LYS A 195 2.01 20.17 1.94
N THR A 196 1.29 19.75 0.89
CA THR A 196 1.61 20.07 -0.51
C THR A 196 1.11 21.45 -0.92
N SER A 197 0.05 21.97 -0.29
CA SER A 197 -0.47 23.32 -0.55
C SER A 197 0.28 24.44 0.19
N ALA A 198 1.18 24.09 1.11
CA ALA A 198 1.98 25.03 1.90
C ALA A 198 3.44 25.19 1.37
N ARG A 199 3.71 24.72 0.15
CA ARG A 199 4.93 24.96 -0.62
C ARG A 199 4.56 25.65 -1.93
#